data_AF-A0A378VZ18-F1
#
_entry.id   AF-A0A378VZ18-F1
#
_cell.length_a   1.000
_cell.length_b   1.000
_cell.length_c   1.000
_cell.angle_alpha   90.00
_cell.angle_beta   90.00
_cell.angle_gamma   90.00
#
_symmetry.space_group_name_H-M   'P 1'
#
loop_
_entity.id
_entity.type
_entity.pdbx_description
1 polymer ?
#
loop_
_entity_poly.entity_id
_entity_poly.type
_entity_poly.pdbx_seq_one_letter_code
_entity_poly.pdbx_strand_id
1 'polypeptide(L)'
;MRRAQVLLPEVDALFGVPQRADYHPEIDSGIHTLMTLQRAADMGLSLPERYAALLHDLGKAKTPPDILPRHHGHDINGVEPVREVNQRLRAPRQCAELAELVCRWHIIFHQVGQLKAKPF
;
A
#
# COMPACT_ATOMS: atom_id res chain seq x y z
N MET A 1 -0.36 -19.26 -3.63
CA MET A 1 -0.98 -18.07 -3.00
C MET A 1 -2.13 -18.34 -2.03
N ARG A 2 -2.84 -19.49 -2.06
CA ARG A 2 -3.98 -19.83 -1.16
C ARG A 2 -3.83 -19.57 0.35
N ARG A 3 -2.61 -19.44 0.90
CA ARG A 3 -2.38 -19.15 2.32
C ARG A 3 -2.51 -17.67 2.68
N ALA A 4 -2.20 -16.76 1.74
CA ALA A 4 -2.36 -15.32 1.96
C ALA A 4 -3.85 -14.95 2.08
N GLN A 5 -4.70 -15.53 1.23
CA GLN A 5 -6.16 -15.33 1.27
C GLN A 5 -6.82 -15.57 2.64
N VAL A 6 -6.26 -16.45 3.47
CA VAL A 6 -6.80 -16.75 4.82
C VAL A 6 -6.31 -15.74 5.86
N LEU A 7 -5.06 -15.27 5.75
CA LEU A 7 -4.43 -14.40 6.75
C LEU A 7 -4.51 -12.92 6.42
N LEU A 8 -4.44 -12.58 5.14
CA LEU A 8 -4.39 -11.23 4.56
C LEU A 8 -5.18 -11.22 3.23
N PRO A 9 -6.50 -11.45 3.26
CA PRO A 9 -7.34 -11.37 2.07
C PRO A 9 -7.23 -10.02 1.34
N GLU A 10 -6.92 -8.94 2.05
CA GLU A 10 -6.73 -7.60 1.51
C GLU A 10 -5.49 -7.52 0.60
N VAL A 11 -4.41 -8.23 0.95
CA VAL A 11 -3.21 -8.34 0.09
C VAL A 11 -3.48 -9.28 -1.09
N ASP A 12 -4.21 -10.37 -0.85
CA ASP A 12 -4.58 -11.31 -1.92
C ASP A 12 -5.44 -10.64 -3.01
N ALA A 13 -6.31 -9.71 -2.61
CA ALA A 13 -7.16 -8.93 -3.52
C ALA A 13 -6.39 -7.96 -4.45
N LEU A 14 -5.09 -7.75 -4.22
CA LEU A 14 -4.24 -6.94 -5.11
C LEU A 14 -3.75 -7.72 -6.34
N PHE A 15 -3.70 -9.05 -6.27
CA PHE A 15 -3.26 -9.85 -7.40
C PHE A 15 -4.28 -9.82 -8.54
N GLY A 16 -3.81 -9.55 -9.75
CA GLY A 16 -4.61 -9.31 -10.94
C GLY A 16 -5.09 -7.87 -11.11
N VAL A 17 -4.87 -6.99 -10.12
CA VAL A 17 -5.24 -5.57 -10.23
C VAL A 17 -4.15 -4.83 -11.03
N PRO A 18 -4.47 -4.26 -12.21
CA PRO A 18 -3.47 -3.73 -13.12
C PRO A 18 -2.91 -2.38 -12.65
N GLN A 19 -1.59 -2.24 -12.72
CA GLN A 19 -0.79 -1.03 -12.50
C GLN A 19 -0.36 -0.41 -13.83
N ARG A 20 0.05 0.87 -13.80
CA ARG A 20 0.56 1.53 -15.00
C ARG A 20 1.97 1.02 -15.36
N ALA A 21 2.11 0.47 -16.57
CA ALA A 21 3.35 -0.12 -17.06
C ALA A 21 4.54 0.85 -17.20
N ASP A 22 4.28 2.16 -17.29
CA ASP A 22 5.32 3.19 -17.39
C ASP A 22 6.14 3.36 -16.10
N TYR A 23 5.57 2.97 -14.96
CA TYR A 23 6.26 2.98 -13.67
C TYR A 23 6.42 1.58 -13.07
N HIS A 24 5.57 0.63 -13.48
CA HIS A 24 5.46 -0.71 -12.93
C HIS A 24 5.55 -1.76 -14.04
N PRO A 25 6.76 -2.16 -14.46
CA PRO A 25 6.92 -3.17 -15.51
C PRO A 25 6.30 -4.52 -15.14
N GLU A 26 6.08 -4.78 -13.85
CA GLU A 26 5.36 -5.94 -13.32
C GLU A 26 3.86 -5.93 -13.64
N ILE A 27 3.27 -4.76 -13.88
CA ILE A 27 1.84 -4.52 -14.22
C ILE A 27 0.84 -4.99 -13.16
N ASP A 28 1.24 -5.76 -12.15
CA ASP A 28 0.35 -6.33 -11.13
C ASP A 28 0.58 -5.68 -9.76
N SER A 29 -0.49 -5.20 -9.12
CA SER A 29 -0.43 -4.51 -7.83
C SER A 29 0.02 -5.41 -6.68
N GLY A 30 -0.35 -6.69 -6.71
CA GLY A 30 0.06 -7.67 -5.70
C GLY A 30 1.54 -8.00 -5.83
N ILE A 31 2.03 -8.21 -7.06
CA ILE A 31 3.46 -8.39 -7.33
C ILE A 31 4.24 -7.15 -6.89
N HIS A 32 3.77 -5.96 -7.24
CA HIS A 32 4.37 -4.69 -6.83
C HIS A 32 4.52 -4.60 -5.31
N THR A 33 3.44 -4.88 -4.58
CA THR A 33 3.43 -4.83 -3.12
C THR A 33 4.46 -5.78 -2.50
N LEU A 34 4.58 -7.01 -3.02
CA LEU A 34 5.60 -7.96 -2.55
C LEU A 34 7.02 -7.53 -2.90
N MET A 35 7.23 -6.92 -4.07
CA MET A 35 8.53 -6.34 -4.44
C MET A 35 8.93 -5.20 -3.50
N THR A 36 7.99 -4.33 -3.15
CA THR A 36 8.20 -3.22 -2.20
C THR A 36 8.53 -3.75 -0.80
N LEU A 37 7.82 -4.78 -0.32
CA LEU A 37 8.15 -5.45 0.94
C LEU A 37 9.55 -6.09 0.90
N GLN A 38 9.88 -6.81 -0.18
CA GLN A 38 11.19 -7.44 -0.34
C GLN A 38 12.30 -6.38 -0.32
N ARG A 39 12.11 -5.27 -1.03
CA ARG A 39 13.07 -4.16 -1.06
C ARG A 39 13.27 -3.55 0.33
N ALA A 40 12.20 -3.33 1.09
CA ALA A 40 12.29 -2.86 2.47
C ALA A 40 13.08 -3.83 3.36
N ALA A 41 12.91 -5.15 3.15
CA ALA A 41 13.66 -6.17 3.86
C ALA A 41 15.16 -6.16 3.50
N ASP A 42 15.49 -6.05 2.21
CA ASP A 42 16.88 -5.99 1.72
C ASP A 42 17.62 -4.74 2.21
N MET A 43 16.89 -3.65 2.42
CA MET A 43 17.42 -2.41 3.02
C MET A 43 17.61 -2.50 4.53
N GLY A 44 17.24 -3.62 5.18
CA GLY A 44 17.38 -3.80 6.61
C GLY A 44 16.40 -2.98 7.44
N LEU A 45 15.29 -2.51 6.85
CA LEU A 45 14.29 -1.70 7.57
C LEU A 45 13.66 -2.49 8.73
N SER A 46 13.13 -1.78 9.71
CA SER A 46 12.49 -2.34 10.90
C SER A 46 11.17 -3.07 10.58
N LEU A 47 10.66 -3.82 11.56
CA LEU A 47 9.37 -4.51 11.43
C LEU A 47 8.21 -3.55 11.11
N PRO A 48 8.02 -2.40 11.81
CA PRO A 48 7.00 -1.44 11.45
C PRO A 48 7.08 -0.95 9.99
N GLU A 49 8.29 -0.69 9.49
CA GLU A 49 8.50 -0.20 8.12
C GLU A 49 8.17 -1.26 7.07
N ARG A 50 8.60 -2.52 7.29
CA ARG A 50 8.24 -3.64 6.41
C ARG A 50 6.75 -3.92 6.44
N TYR A 51 6.12 -3.83 7.62
CA TYR A 51 4.68 -4.01 7.77
C TYR A 51 3.90 -2.90 7.04
N ALA A 52 4.36 -1.64 7.14
CA ALA A 52 3.77 -0.54 6.39
C ALA A 52 3.93 -0.72 4.87
N ALA A 53 5.10 -1.17 4.39
CA ALA A 53 5.33 -1.49 2.99
C ALA A 53 4.36 -2.55 2.45
N LEU A 54 4.07 -3.59 3.23
CA LEU A 54 3.11 -4.64 2.86
C LEU A 54 1.68 -4.13 2.71
N LEU A 55 1.27 -3.10 3.47
CA LEU A 55 -0.13 -2.65 3.51
C LEU A 55 -0.37 -1.30 2.82
N HIS A 56 0.65 -0.64 2.29
CA HIS A 56 0.53 0.74 1.79
C HIS A 56 -0.48 0.90 0.65
N ASP A 57 -0.69 -0.16 -0.14
CA ASP A 57 -1.39 -0.12 -1.42
C ASP A 57 -2.76 -0.81 -1.42
N LEU A 58 -3.26 -1.24 -0.25
CA LEU A 58 -4.49 -2.05 -0.15
C LEU A 58 -5.71 -1.40 -0.83
N GLY A 59 -5.76 -0.08 -0.91
CA GLY A 59 -6.84 0.63 -1.59
C GLY A 59 -6.90 0.40 -3.10
N LYS A 60 -5.83 -0.09 -3.74
CA LYS A 60 -5.84 -0.39 -5.18
C LYS A 60 -6.85 -1.48 -5.52
N ALA A 61 -7.06 -2.46 -4.64
CA ALA A 61 -8.09 -3.49 -4.80
C ALA A 61 -9.52 -2.92 -4.84
N LYS A 62 -9.74 -1.72 -4.29
CA LYS A 62 -11.03 -1.01 -4.30
C LYS A 62 -11.19 -0.06 -5.49
N THR A 63 -10.24 -0.04 -6.43
CA THR A 63 -10.27 0.88 -7.58
C THR A 63 -11.37 0.48 -8.57
N PRO A 64 -12.32 1.38 -8.92
CA PRO A 64 -13.31 1.12 -9.94
C PRO A 64 -12.68 0.79 -11.31
N PRO A 65 -13.25 -0.17 -12.08
CA PRO A 65 -12.67 -0.58 -13.36
C PRO A 65 -12.51 0.53 -14.39
N ASP A 66 -13.39 1.54 -14.38
CA ASP A 66 -13.41 2.67 -15.31
C ASP A 66 -12.26 3.67 -15.10
N ILE A 67 -11.58 3.62 -13.94
CA ILE A 67 -10.42 4.48 -13.66
C ILE A 67 -9.09 3.72 -13.60
N LEU A 68 -9.10 2.40 -13.82
CA LEU A 68 -7.88 1.60 -13.91
C LEU A 68 -7.03 2.04 -15.13
N PRO A 69 -5.70 1.95 -15.05
CA PRO A 69 -4.86 1.58 -13.89
C PRO A 69 -4.37 2.80 -13.09
N ARG A 70 -5.13 3.92 -13.05
CA ARG A 70 -4.65 5.18 -12.43
C ARG A 70 -4.77 5.19 -10.91
N HIS A 71 -5.66 4.38 -10.34
CA HIS A 71 -5.85 4.23 -8.88
C HIS A 71 -6.07 5.56 -8.15
N HIS A 72 -6.86 6.47 -8.72
CA HIS A 72 -7.14 7.75 -8.07
C HIS A 72 -7.80 7.53 -6.69
N GLY A 73 -7.22 8.10 -5.63
CA GLY A 73 -7.73 8.02 -4.26
C GLY A 73 -7.47 6.69 -3.51
N HIS A 74 -6.64 5.79 -4.04
CA HIS A 74 -6.36 4.51 -3.38
C HIS A 74 -5.66 4.65 -2.02
N ASP A 75 -4.87 5.71 -1.83
CA ASP A 75 -4.22 6.07 -0.58
C ASP A 75 -5.23 6.27 0.57
N ILE A 76 -6.30 7.03 0.32
CA ILE A 76 -7.38 7.26 1.29
C ILE A 76 -8.28 6.03 1.41
N ASN A 77 -8.64 5.41 0.29
CA ASN A 77 -9.52 4.23 0.27
C ASN A 77 -8.88 2.99 0.93
N GLY A 78 -7.55 2.96 1.04
CA GLY A 78 -6.78 1.91 1.69
C GLY A 78 -6.74 2.01 3.22
N VAL A 79 -7.02 3.18 3.81
CA VAL A 79 -6.94 3.40 5.27
C VAL A 79 -7.84 2.45 6.04
N GLU A 80 -9.08 2.26 5.59
CA GLU A 80 -10.05 1.36 6.24
C GLU A 80 -9.58 -0.10 6.19
N PRO A 81 -9.23 -0.69 5.02
CA PRO A 81 -8.60 -2.01 4.95
C PRO A 81 -7.38 -2.18 5.86
N VAL A 82 -6.50 -1.17 5.93
CA VAL A 82 -5.33 -1.22 6.82
C VAL A 82 -5.77 -1.33 8.29
N ARG A 83 -6.78 -0.56 8.71
CA ARG A 83 -7.31 -0.62 10.08
C ARG A 83 -7.95 -1.98 10.38
N GLU A 84 -8.66 -2.57 9.43
CA GLU A 84 -9.25 -3.91 9.57
C GLU A 84 -8.16 -4.98 9.76
N VAL A 85 -7.10 -4.94 8.95
CA VAL A 85 -5.94 -5.84 9.10
C VAL A 85 -5.29 -5.65 10.47
N ASN A 86 -5.04 -4.40 10.87
CA ASN A 86 -4.41 -4.06 12.15
C ASN A 86 -5.22 -4.60 13.34
N GLN A 87 -6.55 -4.42 13.31
CA GLN A 87 -7.45 -4.90 14.35
C GLN A 87 -7.47 -6.42 14.39
N ARG A 88 -7.63 -7.08 13.24
CA ARG A 88 -7.73 -8.53 13.12
C ARG A 88 -6.45 -9.24 13.56
N LEU A 89 -5.29 -8.70 13.20
CA LEU A 89 -3.99 -9.25 13.57
C LEU A 89 -3.50 -8.81 14.94
N ARG A 90 -4.20 -7.87 15.60
CA ARG A 90 -3.75 -7.22 16.85
C ARG A 90 -2.32 -6.69 16.70
N ALA A 91 -2.07 -5.97 15.60
CA ALA A 91 -0.74 -5.50 15.24
C ALA A 91 -0.13 -4.66 16.37
N PRO A 92 1.20 -4.78 16.63
CA PRO A 92 1.88 -3.90 17.57
C PRO A 92 1.62 -2.43 17.24
N ARG A 93 1.43 -1.60 18.26
CA ARG A 93 1.05 -0.20 18.11
C ARG A 93 1.86 0.55 17.04
N GLN A 94 3.19 0.43 17.09
CA GLN A 94 4.09 1.08 16.14
C GLN A 94 3.88 0.62 14.69
N CYS A 95 3.56 -0.66 14.47
CA CYS A 95 3.26 -1.19 13.14
C CYS A 95 1.92 -0.64 12.63
N ALA A 96 0.89 -0.64 13.49
CA ALA A 96 -0.44 -0.18 13.13
C ALA A 96 -0.46 1.31 12.77
N GLU A 97 0.15 2.16 13.62
CA GLU A 97 0.22 3.60 13.43
C GLU A 97 1.02 3.95 12.16
N LEU A 98 2.19 3.32 11.96
CA LEU A 98 3.01 3.59 10.78
C LEU A 98 2.34 3.12 9.49
N ALA A 99 1.71 1.95 9.47
CA ALA A 99 1.01 1.45 8.28
C ALA A 99 -0.14 2.37 7.85
N GLU A 100 -0.94 2.89 8.80
CA GLU A 100 -2.01 3.84 8.47
C GLU A 100 -1.45 5.14 7.88
N LEU A 101 -0.38 5.68 8.48
CA LEU A 101 0.25 6.91 8.01
C LEU A 101 0.85 6.73 6.61
N VAL A 102 1.59 5.65 6.38
CA VAL A 102 2.20 5.36 5.07
C VAL A 102 1.10 5.16 4.02
N CYS A 103 0.08 4.33 4.29
CA CYS A 103 -1.04 4.15 3.37
C CYS A 103 -1.67 5.48 2.97
N ARG A 104 -1.99 6.34 3.95
CA ARG A 104 -2.65 7.63 3.69
C ARG A 104 -1.79 8.61 2.89
N TRP A 105 -0.47 8.61 3.08
CA TRP A 105 0.37 9.72 2.63
C TRP A 105 1.43 9.35 1.59
N HIS A 106 1.61 8.07 1.25
CA HIS A 106 2.71 7.64 0.38
C HIS A 106 2.69 8.30 -1.01
N ILE A 107 1.52 8.59 -1.60
CA ILE A 107 1.46 9.30 -2.89
C ILE A 107 1.87 10.78 -2.80
N ILE A 108 1.76 11.39 -1.62
CA ILE A 108 2.11 12.79 -1.36
C ILE A 108 3.58 12.92 -0.96
N PHE A 109 4.12 11.97 -0.19
CA PHE A 109 5.49 12.06 0.32
C PHE A 109 6.55 12.18 -0.78
N HIS A 110 6.39 11.49 -1.91
CA HIS A 110 7.29 11.63 -3.06
C HIS A 110 7.23 13.02 -3.73
N GLN A 111 6.18 13.79 -3.47
CA GLN A 111 5.97 15.14 -4.03
C GLN A 111 6.36 16.25 -3.05
N VAL A 112 6.69 15.96 -1.78
CA VAL A 112 6.96 16.98 -0.77
C VAL A 112 8.07 17.94 -1.17
N GLY A 113 9.13 17.45 -1.82
CA GLY A 113 10.20 18.30 -2.35
C GLY A 113 9.79 19.19 -3.54
N GLN A 114 8.61 18.97 -4.11
CA GLN A 114 8.06 19.70 -5.25
C GLN A 114 6.86 20.58 -4.85
N LEU A 115 6.40 20.51 -3.60
CA LEU A 115 5.31 21.35 -3.10
C LEU A 115 5.77 22.82 -3.07
N LYS A 116 5.06 23.67 -3.81
CA LYS A 116 5.24 25.12 -3.73
C LYS A 116 4.48 25.63 -2.51
N ALA A 117 5.15 26.40 -1.66
CA ALA A 117 4.50 27.12 -0.58
C ALA A 117 3.38 27.99 -1.18
N LYS A 118 2.16 27.82 -0.68
CA LYS A 118 1.06 28.71 -1.01
C LYS A 118 1.21 29.92 -0.08
N PRO A 119 1.47 31.14 -0.58
CA PRO A 119 1.49 32.31 0.29
C PRO A 119 0.09 32.49 0.88
N PHE A 120 0.04 32.93 2.14
CA PHE A 120 -1.19 33.31 2.83
C PHE A 120 -1.84 34.52 2.18
#